data_AF-A0A178VUY4-F1
#
_entry.id   AF-A0A178VUY4-F1
#
_cell.length_a   1.000
_cell.length_b   1.000
_cell.length_c   1.000
_cell.angle_alpha   90.00
_cell.angle_beta   90.00
_cell.angle_gamma   90.00
#
_symmetry.space_group_name_H-M   'P 1'
#
loop_
_entity.id
_entity.type
_entity.pdbx_description
1 polymer ?
#
loop_
_entity_poly.entity_id
_entity_poly.type
_entity_poly.pdbx_seq_one_letter_code
_entity_poly.pdbx_strand_id
1 'polypeptide(L)'
;MDDQNAAQMILVGIPLDEPHLKNYLSILLKTEKNDLKAGKLPVTESYYLMGTVDPTGALKEDEVCVILESGQISGEVLVYRNPGLHFGDIHILKATYVKALEEYVGNSKFAVFFPQKGPRSLGDEIAGGDFDGDMYFISRNPELLENFKPSEPWVSLTPPSKSNSGRAPSQLSPEELEEELFEMFLTAGFHASNVIGIAADSWLTIMDRFLILGDDRAEEKAEMKKKMLELIDIYYDALDAPKKGDKVYLPNKLKPDIFPHYMERDKKFQSTSILGLIYDFVKSQTTEEPSPSSEISKLPCFEDEPVSEFHMQKCRLWYDNYRTEMTQAMKTDKDESANEVIQRYKQVRSSIRCHHSGDSVKSKSKDLTSRLHESPMFC
;
A
#
# COMPACT_ATOMS: atom_id res chain seq x y z
N MET A 1 11.99 -6.88 3.96
CA MET A 1 13.15 -7.74 4.30
C MET A 1 13.99 -7.13 5.41
N ASP A 2 13.95 -5.81 5.63
CA ASP A 2 14.75 -5.14 6.67
C ASP A 2 14.07 -5.00 8.06
N ASP A 3 12.73 -5.09 8.17
CA ASP A 3 12.05 -4.88 9.47
C ASP A 3 12.45 -5.96 10.49
N GLN A 4 12.66 -7.19 10.01
CA GLN A 4 13.13 -8.30 10.82
C GLN A 4 14.56 -8.07 11.34
N ASN A 5 15.41 -7.35 10.58
CA ASN A 5 16.78 -7.07 10.99
C ASN A 5 16.78 -6.06 12.15
N ALA A 6 15.98 -5.00 12.10
CA ALA A 6 15.88 -4.03 13.18
C ALA A 6 15.34 -4.64 14.47
N ALA A 7 14.29 -5.47 14.37
CA ALA A 7 13.77 -6.20 15.52
C ALA A 7 14.83 -7.13 16.13
N GLN A 8 15.58 -7.87 15.30
CA GLN A 8 16.70 -8.70 15.76
C GLN A 8 17.79 -7.89 16.45
N MET A 9 18.17 -6.73 15.92
CA MET A 9 19.16 -5.84 16.53
C MET A 9 18.73 -5.42 17.94
N ILE A 10 17.47 -5.02 18.10
CA ILE A 10 16.90 -4.64 19.40
C ILE A 10 16.90 -5.86 20.35
N LEU A 11 16.48 -7.03 19.88
CA LEU A 11 16.40 -8.25 20.69
C LEU A 11 17.77 -8.75 21.17
N VAL A 12 18.84 -8.53 20.41
CA VAL A 12 20.21 -8.85 20.85
C VAL A 12 20.87 -7.75 21.66
N GLY A 13 20.12 -6.70 22.04
CA GLY A 13 20.57 -5.63 22.93
C GLY A 13 21.37 -4.53 22.25
N ILE A 14 21.27 -4.36 20.92
CA ILE A 14 21.86 -3.19 20.24
C ILE A 14 21.06 -1.96 20.67
N PRO A 15 21.73 -0.89 21.14
CA PRO A 15 21.04 0.29 21.62
C PRO A 15 20.43 1.09 20.47
N LEU A 16 19.33 1.79 20.74
CA LEU A 16 18.55 2.53 19.73
C LEU A 16 19.30 3.71 19.10
N ASP A 17 20.37 4.17 19.75
CA ASP A 17 21.25 5.22 19.25
C ASP A 17 22.38 4.70 18.36
N GLU A 18 22.49 3.38 18.17
CA GLU A 18 23.41 2.79 17.19
C GLU A 18 23.12 3.38 15.80
N PRO A 19 24.14 3.92 15.08
CA PRO A 19 23.94 4.69 13.87
C PRO A 19 23.10 3.99 12.78
N HIS A 20 23.32 2.70 12.55
CA HIS A 20 22.58 1.96 11.53
C HIS A 20 21.11 1.75 11.94
N LEU A 21 20.85 1.30 13.16
CA LEU A 21 19.50 1.11 13.72
C LEU A 21 18.74 2.43 13.78
N LYS A 22 19.38 3.50 14.27
CA LYS A 22 18.79 4.84 14.34
C LYS A 22 18.41 5.37 12.96
N ASN A 23 19.29 5.22 11.97
CA ASN A 23 19.00 5.61 10.59
C ASN A 23 17.82 4.81 10.01
N TYR A 24 17.78 3.51 10.26
CA TYR A 24 16.69 2.65 9.81
C TYR A 24 15.34 3.03 10.46
N LEU A 25 15.32 3.25 11.77
CA LEU A 25 14.12 3.72 12.49
C LEU A 25 13.65 5.10 12.00
N SER A 26 14.57 5.99 11.63
CA SER A 26 14.23 7.28 11.00
C SER A 26 13.57 7.10 9.63
N ILE A 27 14.00 6.14 8.82
CA ILE A 27 13.36 5.80 7.54
C ILE A 27 11.93 5.27 7.76
N LEU A 28 11.72 4.39 8.74
CA LEU A 28 10.40 3.89 9.09
C LEU A 28 9.48 5.02 9.56
N LEU A 29 9.95 5.84 10.49
CA LEU A 29 9.21 7.00 10.99
C LEU A 29 8.84 7.97 9.86
N LYS A 30 9.77 8.22 8.92
CA LYS A 30 9.51 9.08 7.77
C LYS A 30 8.47 8.48 6.82
N THR A 31 8.47 7.16 6.64
CA THR A 31 7.45 6.46 5.83
C THR A 31 6.07 6.63 6.46
N GLU A 32 5.93 6.34 7.76
CA GLU A 32 4.67 6.52 8.50
C GLU A 32 4.19 7.99 8.47
N LYS A 33 5.10 8.95 8.68
CA LYS A 33 4.79 10.39 8.55
C LYS A 33 4.31 10.74 7.15
N ASN A 34 4.92 10.20 6.10
CA ASN A 34 4.48 10.47 4.72
C ASN A 34 3.07 9.90 4.46
N ASP A 35 2.77 8.73 5.00
CA ASP A 35 1.44 8.12 4.88
C ASP A 35 0.37 8.93 5.64
N LEU A 36 0.67 9.38 6.86
CA LEU A 36 -0.20 10.30 7.61
C LEU A 36 -0.39 11.63 6.88
N LYS A 37 0.69 12.19 6.30
CA LYS A 37 0.65 13.41 5.48
C LYS A 37 -0.25 13.25 4.25
N ALA A 38 -0.32 12.03 3.70
CA ALA A 38 -1.21 11.66 2.59
C ALA A 38 -2.65 11.34 3.05
N GLY A 39 -2.98 11.47 4.34
CA GLY A 39 -4.30 11.20 4.88
C GLY A 39 -4.61 9.72 5.14
N LYS A 40 -3.61 8.84 5.14
CA LYS A 40 -3.78 7.43 5.49
C LYS A 40 -3.86 7.28 7.01
N LEU A 41 -5.07 7.27 7.54
CA LEU A 41 -5.32 7.14 8.97
C LEU A 41 -5.67 5.70 9.33
N PRO A 42 -5.11 5.14 10.42
CA PRO A 42 -5.53 3.84 10.92
C PRO A 42 -6.96 3.93 11.45
N VAL A 43 -7.86 3.08 10.93
CA VAL A 43 -9.24 2.97 11.39
C VAL A 43 -9.43 1.59 12.01
N THR A 44 -9.79 1.57 13.28
CA THR A 44 -10.09 0.32 14.01
C THR A 44 -11.37 -0.33 13.48
N GLU A 45 -11.48 -1.65 13.64
CA GLU A 45 -12.65 -2.44 13.17
C GLU A 45 -12.95 -2.27 11.68
N SER A 46 -11.90 -2.11 10.86
CA SER A 46 -12.00 -2.01 9.40
C SER A 46 -11.16 -3.08 8.69
N TYR A 47 -11.64 -3.51 7.53
CA TYR A 47 -11.09 -4.65 6.79
C TYR A 47 -11.18 -4.41 5.29
N TYR A 48 -10.25 -4.99 4.53
CA TYR A 48 -10.37 -5.13 3.09
C TYR A 48 -10.71 -6.57 2.76
N LEU A 49 -11.90 -6.81 2.23
CA LEU A 49 -12.44 -8.15 1.95
C LEU A 49 -12.75 -8.31 0.47
N MET A 50 -12.53 -9.50 -0.07
CA MET A 50 -12.92 -9.80 -1.44
C MET A 50 -14.44 -9.91 -1.54
N GLY A 51 -15.03 -9.18 -2.49
CA GLY A 51 -16.47 -9.19 -2.74
C GLY A 51 -16.89 -10.29 -3.69
N THR A 52 -18.00 -10.95 -3.37
CA THR A 52 -18.65 -11.90 -4.27
C THR A 52 -20.16 -11.93 -4.03
N VAL A 53 -20.89 -12.70 -4.82
CA VAL A 53 -22.35 -12.85 -4.69
C VAL A 53 -22.70 -14.02 -3.79
N ASP A 54 -23.69 -13.87 -2.92
CA ASP A 54 -24.29 -14.96 -2.15
C ASP A 54 -24.91 -16.02 -3.08
N PRO A 55 -24.34 -17.23 -3.21
CA PRO A 55 -24.91 -18.27 -4.07
C PRO A 55 -26.23 -18.87 -3.53
N THR A 56 -26.57 -18.64 -2.26
CA THR A 56 -27.77 -19.21 -1.61
C THR A 56 -29.04 -18.43 -1.90
N GLY A 57 -28.91 -17.14 -2.24
CA GLY A 57 -30.03 -16.22 -2.40
C GLY A 57 -30.77 -15.91 -1.09
N ALA A 58 -30.15 -16.16 0.07
CA ALA A 58 -30.77 -15.95 1.37
C ALA A 58 -30.80 -14.47 1.76
N LEU A 59 -29.77 -13.70 1.40
CA LEU A 59 -29.65 -12.28 1.74
C LEU A 59 -30.77 -11.44 1.11
N LYS A 60 -31.24 -10.42 1.83
CA LYS A 60 -32.09 -9.34 1.30
C LYS A 60 -31.24 -8.26 0.65
N GLU A 61 -31.89 -7.35 -0.06
CA GLU A 61 -31.27 -6.24 -0.81
C GLU A 61 -30.31 -5.38 0.03
N ASP A 62 -30.64 -5.15 1.30
CA ASP A 62 -29.86 -4.34 2.26
C ASP A 62 -28.96 -5.18 3.18
N GLU A 63 -28.88 -6.49 2.96
CA GLU A 63 -28.12 -7.43 3.78
C GLU A 63 -26.87 -7.94 3.06
N VAL A 64 -25.78 -8.06 3.80
CA VAL A 64 -24.51 -8.69 3.36
C VAL A 64 -24.11 -9.78 4.33
N CYS A 65 -23.39 -10.80 3.87
CA CYS A 65 -22.72 -11.73 4.79
C CYS A 65 -21.22 -11.44 4.79
N VAL A 66 -20.70 -10.97 5.92
CA VAL A 66 -19.27 -10.65 6.07
C VAL A 66 -18.60 -11.75 6.90
N ILE A 67 -17.54 -12.34 6.33
CA ILE A 67 -16.78 -13.44 6.93
C ILE A 67 -15.36 -12.96 7.24
N LEU A 68 -15.04 -12.87 8.52
CA LEU A 68 -13.71 -12.53 9.02
C LEU A 68 -12.96 -13.79 9.47
N GLU A 69 -11.78 -13.59 10.06
CA GLU A 69 -10.99 -14.70 10.60
C GLU A 69 -11.72 -15.53 11.66
N SER A 70 -12.47 -14.84 12.52
CA SER A 70 -13.25 -15.41 13.62
C SER A 70 -14.63 -15.94 13.17
N GLY A 71 -14.97 -15.81 11.89
CA GLY A 71 -16.24 -16.26 11.32
C GLY A 71 -17.12 -15.11 10.85
N GLN A 72 -18.41 -15.41 10.67
CA GLN A 72 -19.40 -14.44 10.21
C GLN A 72 -19.71 -13.40 11.30
N ILE A 73 -19.79 -12.13 10.91
CA ILE A 73 -20.18 -11.04 11.82
C ILE A 73 -21.64 -10.62 11.61
N SER A 74 -22.18 -9.84 12.55
CA SER A 74 -23.53 -9.28 12.45
C SER A 74 -23.57 -7.83 12.94
N GLY A 75 -24.53 -7.07 12.45
CA GLY A 75 -24.70 -5.64 12.77
C GLY A 75 -24.58 -4.75 11.54
N GLU A 76 -24.60 -3.43 11.74
CA GLU A 76 -24.40 -2.48 10.65
C GLU A 76 -22.92 -2.43 10.26
N VAL A 77 -22.67 -2.34 8.95
CA VAL A 77 -21.34 -2.21 8.36
C VAL A 77 -21.36 -1.13 7.31
N LEU A 78 -20.32 -0.30 7.29
CA LEU A 78 -20.04 0.62 6.19
C LEU A 78 -19.27 -0.15 5.12
N VAL A 79 -19.70 -0.04 3.87
CA VAL A 79 -19.12 -0.73 2.72
C VAL A 79 -18.74 0.29 1.65
N TYR A 80 -17.51 0.19 1.15
CA TYR A 80 -16.96 1.07 0.12
C TYR A 80 -15.96 0.33 -0.76
N ARG A 81 -15.79 0.76 -2.02
CA ARG A 81 -14.75 0.28 -2.93
C ARG A 81 -13.92 1.46 -3.42
N ASN A 82 -12.60 1.35 -3.36
CA ASN A 82 -11.71 2.35 -3.93
C ASN A 82 -11.31 2.00 -5.37
N PRO A 83 -11.09 3.01 -6.23
CA PRO A 83 -11.43 4.42 -6.04
C PRO A 83 -12.91 4.69 -6.36
N GLY A 84 -13.54 5.50 -5.53
CA GLY A 84 -14.90 6.02 -5.73
C GLY A 84 -14.95 7.51 -5.40
N LEU A 85 -15.74 8.27 -6.15
CA LEU A 85 -15.74 9.74 -6.14
C LEU A 85 -17.11 10.35 -5.80
N HIS A 86 -18.20 9.58 -5.91
CA HIS A 86 -19.55 10.00 -5.58
C HIS A 86 -19.89 9.66 -4.12
N PHE A 87 -20.65 10.52 -3.45
CA PHE A 87 -21.03 10.31 -2.04
C PHE A 87 -21.88 9.05 -1.83
N GLY A 88 -22.64 8.67 -2.84
CA GLY A 88 -23.44 7.43 -2.86
C GLY A 88 -22.65 6.15 -3.11
N ASP A 89 -21.32 6.21 -3.30
CA ASP A 89 -20.51 4.98 -3.44
C ASP A 89 -20.27 4.29 -2.09
N ILE A 90 -20.64 4.94 -0.99
CA ILE A 90 -20.48 4.41 0.37
C ILE A 90 -21.86 4.03 0.88
N HIS A 91 -22.00 2.77 1.27
CA HIS A 91 -23.26 2.21 1.75
C HIS A 91 -23.15 1.84 3.23
N ILE A 92 -24.27 1.97 3.96
CA ILE A 92 -24.46 1.29 5.24
C ILE A 92 -25.36 0.09 4.95
N LEU A 93 -24.85 -1.11 5.22
CA LEU A 93 -25.53 -2.38 4.98
C LEU A 93 -25.59 -3.19 6.27
N LYS A 94 -26.48 -4.18 6.31
CA LYS A 94 -26.63 -5.05 7.47
C LYS A 94 -25.88 -6.37 7.29
N ALA A 95 -24.78 -6.53 8.02
CA ALA A 95 -24.12 -7.83 8.15
C ALA A 95 -25.08 -8.83 8.84
N THR A 96 -25.37 -9.92 8.14
CA THR A 96 -26.35 -10.94 8.54
C THR A 96 -25.73 -12.33 8.43
N TYR A 97 -25.88 -13.13 9.48
CA TYR A 97 -25.43 -14.51 9.50
C TYR A 97 -26.28 -15.38 8.58
N VAL A 98 -25.64 -16.14 7.69
CA VAL A 98 -26.27 -17.07 6.76
C VAL A 98 -25.66 -18.45 6.94
N LYS A 99 -26.40 -19.34 7.62
CA LYS A 99 -25.95 -20.72 7.86
C LYS A 99 -25.65 -21.49 6.59
N ALA A 100 -26.48 -21.30 5.56
CA ALA A 100 -26.33 -22.01 4.29
C ALA A 100 -25.02 -21.69 3.56
N LEU A 101 -24.40 -20.52 3.80
CA LEU A 101 -23.12 -20.17 3.19
C LEU A 101 -21.95 -21.02 3.72
N GLU A 102 -22.06 -21.62 4.90
CA GLU A 102 -21.00 -22.47 5.46
C GLU A 102 -20.68 -23.66 4.54
N GLU A 103 -21.69 -24.20 3.84
CA GLU A 103 -21.51 -25.29 2.88
C GLU A 103 -20.75 -24.87 1.61
N TYR A 104 -20.85 -23.60 1.21
CA TYR A 104 -20.19 -23.06 0.02
C TYR A 104 -18.77 -22.56 0.32
N VAL A 105 -18.61 -21.88 1.45
CA VAL A 105 -17.36 -21.21 1.84
C VAL A 105 -16.38 -22.20 2.48
N GLY A 106 -16.90 -23.21 3.17
CA GLY A 106 -16.10 -24.15 3.94
C GLY A 106 -15.24 -23.44 4.98
N ASN A 107 -13.92 -23.62 4.91
CA ASN A 107 -12.96 -22.99 5.83
C ASN A 107 -12.39 -21.65 5.33
N SER A 108 -12.90 -21.13 4.21
CA SER A 108 -12.41 -19.86 3.65
C SER A 108 -12.79 -18.69 4.56
N LYS A 109 -11.94 -17.66 4.57
CA LYS A 109 -12.06 -16.48 5.44
C LYS A 109 -11.83 -15.23 4.60
N PHE A 110 -12.20 -14.07 5.14
CA PHE A 110 -11.95 -12.75 4.56
C PHE A 110 -12.70 -12.46 3.25
N ALA A 111 -14.02 -12.62 3.29
CA ALA A 111 -14.89 -12.34 2.14
C ALA A 111 -16.17 -11.61 2.57
N VAL A 112 -16.76 -10.87 1.65
CA VAL A 112 -18.10 -10.28 1.78
C VAL A 112 -18.99 -10.79 0.65
N PHE A 113 -20.16 -11.32 1.02
CA PHE A 113 -21.16 -11.84 0.09
C PHE A 113 -22.29 -10.83 -0.02
N PHE A 114 -22.55 -10.39 -1.24
CA PHE A 114 -23.60 -9.47 -1.61
C PHE A 114 -24.86 -10.21 -2.07
N PRO A 115 -26.05 -9.62 -1.88
CA PRO A 115 -27.32 -10.23 -2.27
C PRO A 115 -27.45 -10.31 -3.80
N GLN A 116 -28.19 -11.32 -4.25
CA GLN A 116 -28.65 -11.43 -5.65
C GLN A 116 -29.90 -10.59 -5.95
N LYS A 117 -30.42 -9.88 -4.94
CA LYS A 117 -31.70 -9.17 -4.97
C LYS A 117 -31.46 -7.67 -4.96
N GLY A 118 -32.27 -6.96 -5.72
CA GLY A 118 -32.25 -5.51 -5.82
C GLY A 118 -32.50 -5.05 -7.26
N PRO A 119 -32.82 -3.77 -7.47
CA PRO A 119 -33.01 -3.20 -8.80
C PRO A 119 -31.69 -3.07 -9.57
N ARG A 120 -30.57 -2.94 -8.84
CA ARG A 120 -29.20 -2.84 -9.33
C ARG A 120 -28.29 -3.60 -8.36
N SER A 121 -27.19 -4.18 -8.86
CA SER A 121 -26.27 -4.90 -7.98
C SER A 121 -25.50 -3.92 -7.10
N LEU A 122 -25.33 -4.25 -5.81
CA LEU A 122 -24.53 -3.43 -4.88
C LEU A 122 -23.09 -3.22 -5.35
N GLY A 123 -22.50 -4.19 -6.07
CA GLY A 123 -21.16 -3.99 -6.65
C GLY A 123 -21.10 -2.79 -7.59
N ASP A 124 -22.09 -2.66 -8.47
CA ASP A 124 -22.21 -1.57 -9.44
C ASP A 124 -22.63 -0.24 -8.77
N GLU A 125 -23.46 -0.27 -7.73
CA GLU A 125 -23.77 0.93 -6.94
C GLU A 125 -22.54 1.49 -6.20
N ILE A 126 -21.64 0.61 -5.76
CA ILE A 126 -20.42 0.96 -5.03
C ILE A 126 -19.30 1.23 -6.04
N ALA A 127 -19.24 2.48 -6.50
CA ALA A 127 -18.23 2.99 -7.41
C ALA A 127 -18.14 2.26 -8.76
N GLY A 128 -19.24 1.68 -9.28
CA GLY A 128 -19.24 0.97 -10.58
C GLY A 128 -18.43 -0.32 -10.58
N GLY A 129 -18.39 -1.03 -9.45
CA GLY A 129 -17.69 -2.30 -9.30
C GLY A 129 -18.44 -3.50 -9.82
N ASP A 130 -17.79 -4.65 -9.71
CA ASP A 130 -18.37 -5.96 -10.00
C ASP A 130 -17.81 -7.01 -9.01
N PHE A 131 -17.89 -8.28 -9.35
CA PHE A 131 -17.51 -9.38 -8.47
C PHE A 131 -16.44 -10.29 -9.11
N ASP A 132 -15.56 -9.72 -9.94
CA ASP A 132 -14.47 -10.45 -10.63
C ASP A 132 -13.14 -10.52 -9.84
N GLY A 133 -13.11 -9.87 -8.66
CA GLY A 133 -11.91 -9.73 -7.83
C GLY A 133 -11.88 -8.45 -6.98
N ASP A 134 -12.93 -7.63 -7.06
CA ASP A 134 -13.05 -6.38 -6.31
C ASP A 134 -12.89 -6.56 -4.79
N MET A 135 -12.12 -5.64 -4.21
CA MET A 135 -11.87 -5.56 -2.77
C MET A 135 -12.67 -4.42 -2.16
N TYR A 136 -13.42 -4.73 -1.10
CA TYR A 136 -14.29 -3.79 -0.41
C TYR A 136 -13.71 -3.44 0.96
N PHE A 137 -13.63 -2.14 1.24
CA PHE A 137 -13.45 -1.62 2.59
C PHE A 137 -14.75 -1.83 3.37
N ILE A 138 -14.66 -2.64 4.43
CA ILE A 138 -15.75 -2.92 5.37
C ILE A 138 -15.37 -2.35 6.72
N SER A 139 -16.22 -1.53 7.33
CA SER A 139 -15.98 -0.96 8.65
C SER A 139 -17.17 -1.14 9.59
N ARG A 140 -16.89 -1.59 10.81
CA ARG A 140 -17.82 -1.59 11.96
C ARG A 140 -17.53 -0.45 12.93
N ASN A 141 -16.69 0.50 12.55
CA ASN A 141 -16.31 1.59 13.43
C ASN A 141 -17.57 2.42 13.81
N PRO A 142 -17.91 2.52 15.10
CA PRO A 142 -19.14 3.17 15.53
C PRO A 142 -19.17 4.66 15.18
N GLU A 143 -18.03 5.36 15.26
CA GLU A 143 -17.98 6.78 14.90
C GLU A 143 -18.26 7.00 13.42
N LEU A 144 -17.77 6.13 12.53
CA LEU A 144 -18.08 6.19 11.10
C LEU A 144 -19.56 5.91 10.84
N LEU A 145 -20.13 4.87 11.48
CA LEU A 145 -21.53 4.50 11.31
C LEU A 145 -22.49 5.58 11.83
N GLU A 146 -22.18 6.21 12.97
CA GLU A 146 -23.01 7.24 13.58
C GLU A 146 -22.99 8.57 12.81
N ASN A 147 -21.84 8.93 12.23
CA ASN A 147 -21.66 10.23 11.59
C ASN A 147 -21.87 10.20 10.07
N PHE A 148 -21.74 9.04 9.43
CA PHE A 148 -21.96 8.91 7.98
C PHE A 148 -23.46 8.95 7.65
N LYS A 149 -23.81 9.69 6.60
CA LYS A 149 -25.17 9.78 6.08
C LYS A 149 -25.18 9.26 4.64
N PRO A 150 -25.85 8.12 4.38
CA PRO A 150 -25.96 7.58 3.03
C PRO A 150 -26.57 8.59 2.06
N SER A 151 -26.13 8.52 0.81
CA SER A 151 -26.68 9.24 -0.32
C SER A 151 -27.16 8.22 -1.36
N GLU A 152 -28.08 8.64 -2.23
CA GLU A 152 -28.45 7.84 -3.39
C GLU A 152 -27.20 7.49 -4.23
N PRO A 153 -27.10 6.25 -4.75
CA PRO A 153 -25.99 5.85 -5.61
C PRO A 153 -25.88 6.72 -6.87
N TRP A 154 -24.67 6.82 -7.41
CA TRP A 154 -24.47 7.49 -8.69
C TRP A 154 -25.17 6.73 -9.81
N VAL A 155 -25.85 7.44 -10.71
CA VAL A 155 -26.46 6.87 -11.91
C VAL A 155 -25.94 7.65 -13.11
N SER A 156 -25.42 6.96 -14.12
CA SER A 156 -24.95 7.61 -15.34
C SER A 156 -26.08 8.40 -15.99
N LEU A 157 -25.81 9.68 -16.25
CA LEU A 157 -26.69 10.53 -17.05
C LEU A 157 -26.56 10.23 -18.55
N THR A 158 -25.49 9.54 -18.94
CA THR A 158 -25.26 9.11 -20.31
C THR A 158 -26.15 7.90 -20.57
N PRO A 159 -27.10 7.96 -21.52
CA PRO A 159 -27.91 6.81 -21.85
C PRO A 159 -27.00 5.66 -22.31
N PRO A 160 -27.31 4.39 -21.98
CA PRO A 160 -26.50 3.26 -22.42
C PRO A 160 -26.28 3.37 -23.93
N SER A 161 -25.02 3.51 -24.35
CA SER A 161 -24.69 3.56 -25.77
C SER A 161 -25.23 2.26 -26.39
N LYS A 162 -26.07 2.39 -27.42
CA LYS A 162 -26.64 1.22 -28.11
C LYS A 162 -25.52 0.50 -28.83
N SER A 163 -24.97 -0.53 -28.18
CA SER A 163 -23.97 -1.48 -28.70
C SER A 163 -22.67 -0.84 -29.18
N ASN A 164 -21.56 -1.49 -28.87
CA ASN A 164 -20.32 -1.31 -29.62
C ASN A 164 -20.67 -1.51 -31.10
N SER A 165 -20.79 -0.43 -31.88
CA SER A 165 -20.99 -0.51 -33.33
C SER A 165 -19.73 -0.95 -34.07
N GLY A 166 -18.70 -1.36 -33.33
CA GLY A 166 -17.47 -1.94 -33.86
C GLY A 166 -17.69 -3.38 -34.34
N ARG A 167 -16.93 -3.78 -35.35
CA ARG A 167 -16.84 -5.18 -35.78
C ARG A 167 -16.29 -6.00 -34.63
N ALA A 168 -16.87 -7.15 -34.35
CA ALA A 168 -16.29 -8.07 -33.38
C ALA A 168 -14.91 -8.54 -33.87
N PRO A 169 -13.96 -8.91 -32.99
CA PRO A 169 -12.65 -9.40 -33.41
C PRO A 169 -12.74 -10.58 -34.39
N SER A 170 -13.76 -11.44 -34.23
CA SER A 170 -14.03 -12.57 -35.12
C SER A 170 -14.51 -12.19 -36.53
N GLN A 171 -14.85 -10.91 -36.75
CA GLN A 171 -15.31 -10.38 -38.03
C GLN A 171 -14.20 -9.65 -38.80
N LEU A 172 -13.00 -9.52 -38.23
CA LEU A 172 -11.83 -8.88 -38.84
C LEU A 172 -10.99 -9.92 -39.58
N SER A 173 -10.36 -9.52 -40.70
CA SER A 173 -9.30 -10.33 -41.30
C SER A 173 -8.06 -10.35 -40.37
N PRO A 174 -7.14 -11.31 -40.52
CA PRO A 174 -5.90 -11.32 -39.75
C PRO A 174 -5.10 -10.02 -39.86
N GLU A 175 -5.05 -9.42 -41.06
CA GLU A 175 -4.33 -8.18 -41.32
C GLU A 175 -5.03 -6.97 -40.70
N GLU A 176 -6.36 -6.88 -40.79
CA GLU A 176 -7.15 -5.83 -40.12
C GLU A 176 -7.01 -5.90 -38.60
N LEU A 177 -7.01 -7.12 -38.04
CA LEU A 177 -6.82 -7.33 -36.61
C LEU A 177 -5.42 -6.93 -36.15
N GLU A 178 -4.39 -7.25 -36.94
CA GLU A 178 -3.02 -6.83 -36.66
C GLU A 178 -2.92 -5.30 -36.64
N GLU A 179 -3.47 -4.61 -37.65
CA GLU A 179 -3.50 -3.14 -37.71
C GLU A 179 -4.24 -2.53 -36.50
N GLU A 180 -5.40 -3.06 -36.12
CA GLU A 180 -6.16 -2.57 -34.96
C GLU A 180 -5.41 -2.77 -33.64
N LEU A 181 -4.73 -3.91 -33.47
CA LEU A 181 -3.90 -4.17 -32.29
C LEU A 181 -2.69 -3.22 -32.22
N PHE A 182 -2.04 -2.92 -33.35
CA PHE A 182 -0.95 -1.95 -33.41
C PHE A 182 -1.42 -0.53 -33.07
N GLU A 183 -2.53 -0.08 -33.65
CA GLU A 183 -3.12 1.23 -33.33
C GLU A 183 -3.55 1.33 -31.86
N MET A 184 -4.12 0.26 -31.30
CA MET A 184 -4.45 0.18 -29.88
C MET A 184 -3.21 0.28 -29.00
N PHE A 185 -2.14 -0.44 -29.33
CA PHE A 185 -0.85 -0.37 -28.64
C PHE A 185 -0.27 1.05 -28.70
N LEU A 186 -0.29 1.69 -29.88
CA LEU A 186 0.21 3.06 -30.03
C LEU A 186 -0.62 4.05 -29.23
N THR A 187 -1.93 3.92 -29.27
CA THR A 187 -2.85 4.80 -28.52
C THR A 187 -2.67 4.63 -27.01
N ALA A 188 -2.61 3.40 -26.51
CA ALA A 188 -2.43 3.12 -25.08
C ALA A 188 -1.04 3.52 -24.58
N GLY A 189 0.01 3.27 -25.36
CA GLY A 189 1.40 3.54 -24.97
C GLY A 189 1.83 5.00 -25.10
N PHE A 190 1.33 5.73 -26.10
CA PHE A 190 1.82 7.07 -26.45
C PHE A 190 0.74 8.16 -26.37
N HIS A 191 -0.53 7.80 -26.30
CA HIS A 191 -1.66 8.73 -26.24
C HIS A 191 -2.60 8.43 -25.06
N ALA A 192 -2.05 7.90 -23.97
CA ALA A 192 -2.81 7.61 -22.76
C ALA A 192 -3.58 8.86 -22.29
N SER A 193 -4.90 8.75 -22.24
CA SER A 193 -5.77 9.79 -21.72
C SER A 193 -5.71 9.80 -20.21
N ASN A 194 -5.13 10.83 -19.61
CA ASN A 194 -5.09 11.01 -18.15
C ASN A 194 -6.40 11.60 -17.59
N VAL A 195 -7.52 11.48 -18.31
CA VAL A 195 -8.80 12.11 -17.96
C VAL A 195 -9.28 11.66 -16.58
N ILE A 196 -9.18 10.38 -16.23
CA ILE A 196 -9.61 9.84 -14.93
C ILE A 196 -8.86 10.55 -13.78
N GLY A 197 -7.52 10.58 -13.87
CA GLY A 197 -6.68 11.23 -12.85
C GLY A 197 -6.91 12.74 -12.78
N ILE A 198 -7.02 13.42 -13.92
CA ILE A 198 -7.29 14.87 -13.97
C ILE A 198 -8.67 15.19 -13.41
N ALA A 199 -9.69 14.37 -13.68
CA ALA A 199 -11.04 14.53 -13.15
C ALA A 199 -11.04 14.38 -11.62
N ALA A 200 -10.37 13.35 -11.10
CA ALA A 200 -10.23 13.12 -9.67
C ALA A 200 -9.52 14.28 -8.97
N ASP A 201 -8.36 14.73 -9.48
CA ASP A 201 -7.61 15.86 -8.92
C ASP A 201 -8.42 17.17 -8.97
N SER A 202 -9.15 17.38 -10.07
CA SER A 202 -9.99 18.57 -10.25
C SER A 202 -11.15 18.56 -9.26
N TRP A 203 -11.80 17.42 -9.08
CA TRP A 203 -12.90 17.25 -8.13
C TRP A 203 -12.41 17.48 -6.70
N LEU A 204 -11.30 16.85 -6.31
CA LEU A 204 -10.71 17.01 -4.97
C LEU A 204 -10.38 18.47 -4.67
N THR A 205 -9.80 19.18 -5.65
CA THR A 205 -9.47 20.60 -5.52
C THR A 205 -10.72 21.48 -5.34
N ILE A 206 -11.78 21.22 -6.12
CA ILE A 206 -13.02 21.97 -6.02
C ILE A 206 -13.75 21.65 -4.71
N MET A 207 -13.74 20.39 -4.27
CA MET A 207 -14.33 19.95 -3.02
C MET A 207 -13.61 20.57 -1.81
N ASP A 208 -12.28 20.55 -1.81
CA ASP A 208 -11.48 21.21 -0.78
C ASP A 208 -11.84 22.70 -0.67
N ARG A 209 -11.90 23.38 -1.83
CA ARG A 209 -12.30 24.79 -1.88
C ARG A 209 -13.73 24.98 -1.38
N PHE A 210 -14.67 24.12 -1.78
CA PHE A 210 -16.06 24.18 -1.33
C PHE A 210 -16.17 24.10 0.20
N LEU A 211 -15.38 23.23 0.84
CA LEU A 211 -15.37 23.02 2.30
C LEU A 211 -14.80 24.22 3.07
N ILE A 212 -13.84 24.97 2.51
CA ILE A 212 -13.25 26.14 3.19
C ILE A 212 -14.05 27.43 3.00
N LEU A 213 -14.95 27.49 2.02
CA LEU A 213 -15.76 28.68 1.78
C LEU A 213 -16.83 28.86 2.87
N GLY A 214 -17.02 30.10 3.32
CA GLY A 214 -18.12 30.49 4.19
C GLY A 214 -19.48 30.44 3.49
N ASP A 215 -20.55 30.49 4.27
CA ASP A 215 -21.94 30.45 3.76
C ASP A 215 -22.36 31.75 3.06
N ASP A 216 -21.60 32.82 3.23
CA ASP A 216 -21.73 34.09 2.52
C ASP A 216 -21.44 33.97 1.01
N ARG A 217 -20.84 32.87 0.57
CA ARG A 217 -20.48 32.60 -0.84
C ARG A 217 -21.36 31.53 -1.49
N ALA A 218 -22.67 31.58 -1.23
CA ALA A 218 -23.65 30.59 -1.69
C ALA A 218 -23.66 30.38 -3.22
N GLU A 219 -23.56 31.44 -4.02
CA GLU A 219 -23.55 31.35 -5.48
C GLU A 219 -22.33 30.59 -6.01
N GLU A 220 -21.15 30.86 -5.44
CA GLU A 220 -19.92 30.16 -5.79
C GLU A 220 -19.96 28.69 -5.36
N LYS A 221 -20.48 28.41 -4.16
CA LYS A 221 -20.71 27.04 -3.69
C LYS A 221 -21.67 26.27 -4.62
N ALA A 222 -22.73 26.91 -5.10
CA ALA A 222 -23.68 26.30 -6.03
C ALA A 222 -23.03 25.95 -7.38
N GLU A 223 -22.22 26.85 -7.94
CA GLU A 223 -21.47 26.60 -9.17
C GLU A 223 -20.42 25.48 -8.97
N MET A 224 -19.70 25.48 -7.84
CA MET A 224 -18.77 24.40 -7.50
C MET A 224 -19.47 23.05 -7.42
N LYS A 225 -20.65 22.99 -6.78
CA LYS A 225 -21.46 21.77 -6.72
C LYS A 225 -21.80 21.25 -8.11
N LYS A 226 -22.20 22.14 -9.03
CA LYS A 226 -22.47 21.77 -10.43
C LYS A 226 -21.24 21.20 -11.12
N LYS A 227 -20.07 21.85 -10.96
CA LYS A 227 -18.81 21.37 -11.52
C LYS A 227 -18.38 20.02 -10.95
N MET A 228 -18.57 19.80 -9.64
CA MET A 228 -18.27 18.53 -8.99
C MET A 228 -19.13 17.40 -9.55
N LEU A 229 -20.43 17.62 -9.75
CA LEU A 229 -21.32 16.64 -10.37
C LEU A 229 -20.90 16.32 -11.82
N GLU A 230 -20.59 17.34 -12.62
CA GLU A 230 -20.10 17.14 -14.01
C GLU A 230 -18.77 16.36 -14.03
N LEU A 231 -17.89 16.60 -13.06
CA LEU A 231 -16.63 15.85 -12.90
C LEU A 231 -16.85 14.40 -12.47
N ILE A 232 -17.85 14.12 -11.63
CA ILE A 232 -18.23 12.76 -11.24
C ILE A 232 -18.69 11.97 -12.47
N ASP A 233 -19.57 12.55 -13.28
CA ASP A 233 -20.07 11.89 -14.49
C ASP A 233 -18.92 11.58 -15.46
N ILE A 234 -18.03 12.55 -15.70
CA ILE A 234 -16.85 12.37 -16.54
C ILE A 234 -15.91 11.30 -15.98
N TYR A 235 -15.73 11.25 -14.65
CA TYR A 235 -14.86 10.27 -13.99
C TYR A 235 -15.35 8.84 -14.23
N TYR A 236 -16.62 8.58 -13.96
CA TYR A 236 -17.21 7.25 -14.15
C TYR A 236 -17.35 6.85 -15.61
N ASP A 237 -17.78 7.76 -16.48
CA ASP A 237 -17.83 7.48 -17.91
C ASP A 237 -16.42 7.18 -18.47
N ALA A 238 -15.37 7.87 -17.97
CA ALA A 238 -14.00 7.62 -18.39
C ALA A 238 -13.43 6.29 -17.87
N LEU A 239 -13.86 5.80 -16.69
CA LEU A 239 -13.48 4.49 -16.17
C LEU A 239 -14.00 3.35 -17.08
N ASP A 240 -15.22 3.51 -17.58
CA ASP A 240 -15.89 2.53 -18.45
C ASP A 240 -15.53 2.66 -19.94
N ALA A 241 -15.02 3.82 -20.35
CA ALA A 241 -14.73 4.13 -21.75
C ALA A 241 -13.86 3.08 -22.45
N PRO A 242 -12.78 2.53 -21.85
CA PRO A 242 -12.00 1.46 -22.48
C PRO A 242 -12.80 0.18 -22.76
N LYS A 243 -13.80 -0.13 -21.93
CA LYS A 243 -14.67 -1.31 -22.10
C LYS A 243 -15.67 -1.13 -23.24
N LYS A 244 -16.08 0.12 -23.51
CA LYS A 244 -17.09 0.50 -24.50
C LYS A 244 -16.49 1.01 -25.82
N GLY A 245 -15.19 1.25 -25.86
CA GLY A 245 -14.51 1.88 -27.01
C GLY A 245 -14.84 3.38 -27.16
N ASP A 246 -15.36 4.00 -26.11
CA ASP A 246 -15.75 5.40 -26.09
C ASP A 246 -14.53 6.32 -25.82
N LYS A 247 -14.63 7.59 -26.23
CA LYS A 247 -13.64 8.62 -25.89
C LYS A 247 -14.28 9.69 -25.01
N VAL A 248 -13.75 9.82 -23.80
CA VAL A 248 -14.20 10.83 -22.84
C VAL A 248 -13.18 11.97 -22.78
N TYR A 249 -13.68 13.20 -22.78
CA TYR A 249 -12.86 14.41 -22.77
C TYR A 249 -13.23 15.26 -21.56
N LEU A 250 -12.22 15.84 -20.89
CA LEU A 250 -12.44 16.74 -19.76
C LEU A 250 -12.35 18.22 -20.20
N PRO A 251 -13.45 18.99 -20.14
CA PRO A 251 -13.46 20.39 -20.52
C PRO A 251 -12.53 21.25 -19.66
N ASN A 252 -11.83 22.20 -20.28
CA ASN A 252 -10.89 23.07 -19.55
C ASN A 252 -11.55 23.91 -18.45
N LYS A 253 -12.84 24.24 -18.56
CA LYS A 253 -13.61 24.97 -17.52
C LYS A 253 -13.71 24.24 -16.17
N LEU A 254 -13.49 22.92 -16.17
CA LEU A 254 -13.54 22.08 -14.98
C LEU A 254 -12.16 21.90 -14.34
N LYS A 255 -11.08 22.29 -15.04
CA LYS A 255 -9.71 22.16 -14.53
C LYS A 255 -9.37 23.36 -13.65
N PRO A 256 -8.96 23.15 -12.39
CA PRO A 256 -8.47 24.22 -11.54
C PRO A 256 -7.02 24.58 -11.89
N ASP A 257 -6.70 25.87 -11.78
CA ASP A 257 -5.33 26.39 -12.00
C ASP A 257 -4.50 26.49 -10.72
N ILE A 258 -5.15 26.43 -9.55
CA ILE A 258 -4.55 26.56 -8.21
C ILE A 258 -5.07 25.43 -7.35
N PHE A 259 -4.16 24.69 -6.72
CA PHE A 259 -4.45 23.47 -5.97
C PHE A 259 -4.28 23.69 -4.46
N PRO A 260 -4.88 22.84 -3.61
CA PRO A 260 -4.58 22.84 -2.18
C PRO A 260 -3.09 22.55 -1.92
N HIS A 261 -2.52 23.19 -0.91
CA HIS A 261 -1.07 23.06 -0.61
C HIS A 261 -0.62 21.63 -0.29
N TYR A 262 -1.51 20.79 0.25
CA TYR A 262 -1.22 19.39 0.57
C TYR A 262 -1.05 18.50 -0.68
N MET A 263 -1.51 18.94 -1.86
CA MET A 263 -1.29 18.24 -3.14
C MET A 263 0.10 18.50 -3.75
N GLU A 264 0.91 19.36 -3.12
CA GLU A 264 2.31 19.62 -3.48
C GLU A 264 2.55 20.03 -4.96
N ARG A 265 1.59 20.74 -5.56
CA ARG A 265 1.69 21.33 -6.92
C ARG A 265 2.37 22.71 -6.88
N ASP A 266 2.80 23.21 -8.05
CA ASP A 266 3.49 24.50 -8.20
C ASP A 266 2.63 25.69 -7.76
N LYS A 267 1.40 25.79 -8.29
CA LYS A 267 0.43 26.84 -7.95
C LYS A 267 -0.50 26.33 -6.86
N LYS A 268 -0.41 26.93 -5.67
CA LYS A 268 -1.16 26.45 -4.50
C LYS A 268 -1.78 27.56 -3.64
N PHE A 269 -2.87 27.21 -2.95
CA PHE A 269 -3.49 28.00 -1.89
C PHE A 269 -3.41 27.25 -0.56
N GLN A 270 -3.45 27.97 0.56
CA GLN A 270 -3.48 27.35 1.89
C GLN A 270 -4.89 26.84 2.18
N SER A 271 -5.05 25.52 2.26
CA SER A 271 -6.32 24.89 2.63
C SER A 271 -6.48 24.81 4.15
N THR A 272 -7.66 25.16 4.63
CA THR A 272 -8.08 24.95 6.03
C THR A 272 -9.06 23.78 6.16
N SER A 273 -9.20 22.95 5.11
CA SER A 273 -9.97 21.72 5.17
C SER A 273 -9.27 20.67 6.04
N ILE A 274 -9.95 19.57 6.35
CA ILE A 274 -9.38 18.49 7.15
C ILE A 274 -8.08 17.93 6.57
N LEU A 275 -7.97 17.79 5.23
CA LEU A 275 -6.75 17.30 4.58
C LEU A 275 -5.60 18.30 4.70
N GLY A 276 -5.90 19.60 4.56
CA GLY A 276 -4.93 20.68 4.80
C GLY A 276 -4.42 20.70 6.23
N LEU A 277 -5.32 20.56 7.21
CA LEU A 277 -4.99 20.53 8.63
C LEU A 277 -4.13 19.32 9.01
N ILE A 278 -4.46 18.13 8.50
CA ILE A 278 -3.65 16.91 8.73
C ILE A 278 -2.25 17.10 8.14
N TYR A 279 -2.16 17.58 6.90
CA TYR A 279 -0.88 17.82 6.23
C TYR A 279 0.01 18.79 7.03
N ASP A 280 -0.55 19.93 7.46
CA ASP A 280 0.18 20.95 8.22
C ASP A 280 0.61 20.43 9.59
N PHE A 281 -0.27 19.68 10.27
CA PHE A 281 0.03 19.06 11.55
C PHE A 281 1.24 18.12 11.42
N VAL A 282 1.21 17.17 10.50
CA VAL A 282 2.30 16.19 10.31
C VAL A 282 3.60 16.89 9.89
N LYS A 283 3.50 17.89 9.02
CA LYS A 283 4.66 18.69 8.58
C LYS A 283 5.32 19.43 9.75
N SER A 284 4.54 19.99 10.67
CA SER A 284 5.06 20.69 11.85
C SER A 284 5.94 19.78 12.72
N GLN A 285 5.57 18.51 12.88
CA GLN A 285 6.29 17.49 13.66
C GLN A 285 7.59 16.99 13.01
N THR A 286 7.85 17.35 11.75
CA THR A 286 9.02 16.85 11.00
C THR A 286 10.21 17.82 11.08
N THR A 287 9.99 19.06 11.54
CA THR A 287 11.00 20.12 11.57
C THR A 287 12.08 19.91 12.66
N GLU A 288 11.89 18.96 13.57
CA GLU A 288 12.74 18.76 14.77
C GLU A 288 13.72 17.57 14.69
N GLU A 289 14.00 16.98 13.51
CA GLU A 289 14.86 15.79 13.47
C GLU A 289 16.35 16.13 13.72
N PRO A 290 16.97 15.59 14.79
CA PRO A 290 18.37 15.82 15.08
C PRO A 290 19.24 15.07 14.05
N SER A 291 20.27 15.75 13.57
CA SER A 291 21.30 15.18 12.71
C SER A 291 21.89 13.90 13.34
N PRO A 292 22.08 12.81 12.57
CA PRO A 292 22.74 11.62 13.09
C PRO A 292 24.16 11.98 13.55
N SER A 293 24.52 11.63 14.78
CA SER A 293 25.90 11.76 15.25
C SER A 293 26.77 10.80 14.46
N SER A 294 27.79 11.34 13.80
CA SER A 294 28.66 10.62 12.86
C SER A 294 29.65 9.65 13.51
N GLU A 295 29.61 9.48 14.83
CA GLU A 295 30.65 8.78 15.57
C GLU A 295 30.27 7.31 15.77
N ILE A 296 30.86 6.44 14.95
CA ILE A 296 30.73 4.98 15.07
C ILE A 296 31.65 4.52 16.20
N SER A 297 31.07 4.03 17.29
CA SER A 297 31.81 3.47 18.42
C SER A 297 31.57 1.96 18.54
N LYS A 298 32.51 1.24 19.17
CA LYS A 298 32.36 -0.19 19.45
C LYS A 298 31.24 -0.37 20.48
N LEU A 299 30.21 -1.12 20.14
CA LEU A 299 29.11 -1.36 21.06
C LEU A 299 29.55 -2.25 22.23
N PRO A 300 29.02 -2.03 23.44
CA PRO A 300 29.29 -2.88 24.61
C PRO A 300 28.91 -4.36 24.39
N CYS A 301 27.91 -4.64 23.56
CA CYS A 301 27.52 -6.02 23.22
C CYS A 301 28.55 -6.76 22.34
N PHE A 302 29.54 -6.05 21.82
CA PHE A 302 30.69 -6.61 21.09
C PHE A 302 31.98 -6.60 21.92
N GLU A 303 31.91 -6.49 23.25
CA GLU A 303 33.10 -6.72 24.08
C GLU A 303 33.62 -8.14 23.85
N ASP A 304 34.72 -8.22 23.10
CA ASP A 304 35.38 -9.47 22.77
C ASP A 304 36.03 -10.04 24.04
N GLU A 305 35.79 -11.32 24.31
CA GLU A 305 36.72 -12.07 25.16
C GLU A 305 38.12 -11.96 24.54
N PRO A 306 39.16 -11.65 25.32
CA PRO A 306 40.51 -11.48 24.78
C PRO A 306 40.93 -12.75 24.04
N VAL A 307 41.13 -12.60 22.73
CA VAL A 307 41.61 -13.69 21.87
C VAL A 307 42.98 -14.13 22.40
N SER A 308 43.15 -15.43 22.63
CA SER A 308 44.42 -15.93 23.18
C SER A 308 45.61 -15.50 22.31
N GLU A 309 46.73 -15.20 22.95
CA GLU A 309 47.94 -14.71 22.28
C GLU A 309 48.43 -15.68 21.19
N PHE A 310 48.22 -16.98 21.39
CA PHE A 310 48.45 -18.03 20.41
C PHE A 310 47.64 -17.83 19.12
N HIS A 311 46.34 -17.53 19.23
CA HIS A 311 45.49 -17.27 18.07
C HIS A 311 45.85 -15.95 17.39
N MET A 312 46.20 -14.91 18.17
CA MET A 312 46.67 -13.66 17.60
C MET A 312 47.94 -13.83 16.76
N GLN A 313 48.93 -14.60 17.25
CA GLN A 313 50.16 -14.89 16.49
C GLN A 313 49.86 -15.66 15.20
N LYS A 314 48.99 -16.67 15.28
CA LYS A 314 48.60 -17.45 14.10
C LYS A 314 47.88 -16.58 13.06
N CYS A 315 46.97 -15.71 13.49
CA CYS A 315 46.26 -14.76 12.61
C CYS A 315 47.20 -13.72 11.99
N ARG A 316 48.18 -13.21 12.73
CA ARG A 316 49.20 -12.27 12.19
C ARG A 316 50.03 -12.93 11.10
N LEU A 317 50.59 -14.10 11.38
CA LEU A 317 51.37 -14.87 10.39
C LEU A 317 50.54 -15.15 9.13
N TRP A 318 49.27 -15.48 9.33
CA TRP A 318 48.29 -15.67 8.26
C TRP A 318 48.10 -14.43 7.38
N TYR A 319 47.91 -13.28 8.02
CA TYR A 319 47.72 -12.02 7.33
C TYR A 319 48.99 -11.57 6.59
N ASP A 320 50.17 -11.79 7.18
CA ASP A 320 51.45 -11.47 6.56
C ASP A 320 51.71 -12.32 5.31
N ASN A 321 51.39 -13.62 5.37
CA ASN A 321 51.47 -14.51 4.22
C ASN A 321 50.48 -14.11 3.11
N TYR A 322 49.22 -13.83 3.46
CA TYR A 322 48.23 -13.32 2.50
C TYR A 322 48.71 -12.05 1.82
N ARG A 323 49.20 -11.08 2.61
CA ARG A 323 49.71 -9.80 2.09
C ARG A 323 50.87 -10.03 1.13
N THR A 324 51.78 -10.95 1.46
CA THR A 324 52.95 -11.27 0.64
C THR A 324 52.54 -11.93 -0.68
N GLU A 325 51.69 -12.96 -0.62
CA GLU A 325 51.17 -13.65 -1.81
C GLU A 325 50.33 -12.72 -2.69
N MET A 326 49.48 -11.87 -2.11
CA MET A 326 48.69 -10.88 -2.84
C MET A 326 49.58 -9.82 -3.51
N THR A 327 50.63 -9.36 -2.82
CA THR A 327 51.58 -8.41 -3.40
C THR A 327 52.35 -9.01 -4.58
N GLN A 328 52.63 -10.31 -4.54
CA GLN A 328 53.26 -11.04 -5.64
C GLN A 328 52.29 -11.28 -6.79
N ALA A 329 51.06 -11.71 -6.51
CA ALA A 329 50.00 -11.89 -7.49
C ALA A 329 49.66 -10.59 -8.22
N MET A 330 49.64 -9.44 -7.53
CA MET A 330 49.40 -8.14 -8.16
C MET A 330 50.53 -7.68 -9.11
N LYS A 331 51.69 -8.35 -9.12
CA LYS A 331 52.82 -8.08 -10.03
C LYS A 331 52.81 -8.97 -11.28
N THR A 332 52.04 -10.06 -11.32
CA THR A 332 51.94 -11.02 -12.44
C THR A 332 50.49 -11.25 -12.79
N ASP A 333 50.11 -10.99 -14.04
CA ASP A 333 48.75 -11.03 -14.60
C ASP A 333 47.60 -10.85 -13.57
N LYS A 334 47.21 -9.57 -13.42
CA LYS A 334 46.66 -8.99 -12.18
C LYS A 334 45.36 -9.61 -11.68
N ASP A 335 44.53 -10.18 -12.57
CA ASP A 335 43.15 -10.54 -12.21
C ASP A 335 42.99 -12.02 -11.87
N GLU A 336 43.68 -12.93 -12.58
CA GLU A 336 43.54 -14.37 -12.36
C GLU A 336 44.34 -14.82 -11.11
N SER A 337 45.60 -14.39 -11.01
CA SER A 337 46.47 -14.71 -9.88
C SER A 337 45.96 -14.15 -8.55
N ALA A 338 45.38 -12.94 -8.57
CA ALA A 338 44.81 -12.34 -7.35
C ALA A 338 43.54 -13.06 -6.90
N ASN A 339 42.69 -13.48 -7.84
CA ASN A 339 41.50 -14.26 -7.55
C ASN A 339 41.83 -15.62 -6.92
N GLU A 340 42.88 -16.30 -7.39
CA GLU A 340 43.35 -17.55 -6.77
C GLU A 340 43.77 -17.36 -5.31
N VAL A 341 44.52 -16.29 -5.01
CA VAL A 341 44.93 -15.97 -3.63
C VAL A 341 43.70 -15.69 -2.76
N ILE A 342 42.72 -14.92 -3.25
CA ILE A 342 41.48 -14.66 -2.52
C ILE A 342 40.72 -15.95 -2.21
N GLN A 343 40.57 -16.85 -3.19
CA GLN A 343 39.83 -18.10 -3.02
C GLN A 343 40.53 -19.03 -2.02
N ARG A 344 41.86 -19.17 -2.11
CA ARG A 344 42.66 -20.00 -1.19
C ARG A 344 42.50 -19.55 0.25
N TYR A 345 42.64 -18.26 0.51
CA TYR A 345 42.54 -17.73 1.88
C TYR A 345 41.10 -17.70 2.40
N LYS A 346 40.08 -17.63 1.53
CA LYS A 346 38.67 -17.85 1.91
C LYS A 346 38.41 -19.29 2.38
N GLN A 347 38.91 -20.30 1.67
CA GLN A 347 38.72 -21.72 2.01
C GLN A 347 39.38 -22.14 3.33
N VAL A 348 40.54 -21.58 3.64
CA VAL A 348 41.19 -21.90 4.91
C VAL A 348 40.55 -21.11 6.06
N ARG A 349 40.04 -19.89 5.82
CA ARG A 349 39.23 -19.15 6.82
C ARG A 349 37.99 -19.94 7.23
N SER A 350 37.31 -20.60 6.30
CA SER A 350 36.16 -21.47 6.63
C SER A 350 36.58 -22.74 7.38
N SER A 351 37.74 -23.32 7.06
CA SER A 351 38.29 -24.49 7.76
C SER A 351 38.66 -24.20 9.23
N ILE A 352 39.19 -23.00 9.52
CA ILE A 352 39.48 -22.55 10.90
C ILE A 352 38.20 -22.33 11.70
N ARG A 353 37.15 -21.79 11.06
CA ARG A 353 35.84 -21.53 11.68
C ARG A 353 35.15 -22.82 12.16
N CYS A 354 35.37 -23.95 11.48
CA CYS A 354 34.84 -25.27 11.86
C CYS A 354 35.53 -25.89 13.08
N HIS A 355 36.80 -25.56 13.36
CA HIS A 355 37.51 -26.06 14.55
C HIS A 355 37.15 -25.29 15.84
N HIS A 356 36.68 -24.04 15.74
CA HIS A 356 36.33 -23.22 16.91
C HIS A 356 34.85 -23.26 17.31
N SER A 357 33.97 -23.73 16.42
CA SER A 357 32.54 -23.91 16.72
C SER A 357 32.25 -25.15 17.58
N GLY A 358 33.23 -26.06 17.76
CA GLY A 358 33.10 -27.26 18.59
C GLY A 358 33.15 -27.01 20.10
N ASP A 359 33.94 -26.04 20.56
CA ASP A 359 34.30 -25.91 21.99
C ASP A 359 33.68 -24.70 22.71
N SER A 360 33.31 -23.60 22.01
CA SER A 360 32.72 -22.41 22.66
C SER A 360 31.19 -22.32 22.52
N VAL A 361 30.60 -22.95 21.50
CA VAL A 361 29.14 -22.85 21.24
C VAL A 361 28.31 -23.72 22.20
N LYS A 362 28.88 -24.78 22.76
CA LYS A 362 28.15 -25.70 23.67
C LYS A 362 27.85 -25.11 25.06
N SER A 363 28.56 -24.08 25.52
CA SER A 363 28.28 -23.47 26.83
C SER A 363 27.24 -22.34 26.75
N LYS A 364 27.34 -21.44 25.75
CA LYS A 364 26.36 -20.34 25.58
C LYS A 364 25.03 -20.76 24.96
N SER A 365 24.99 -21.85 24.18
CA SER A 365 23.73 -22.40 23.62
C SER A 365 22.78 -22.95 24.70
N LYS A 366 23.31 -23.51 25.80
CA LYS A 366 22.48 -24.02 26.91
C LYS A 366 21.84 -22.90 27.74
N ASP A 367 22.52 -21.77 27.89
CA ASP A 367 21.98 -20.62 28.63
C ASP A 367 20.87 -19.89 27.84
N LEU A 368 21.03 -19.73 26.52
CA LEU A 368 19.98 -19.11 25.69
C LEU A 368 18.75 -20.01 25.50
N THR A 369 18.91 -21.34 25.39
CA THR A 369 17.76 -22.26 25.27
C THR A 369 16.97 -22.38 26.58
N SER A 370 17.61 -22.20 27.74
CA SER A 370 16.90 -22.19 29.03
C SER A 370 16.02 -20.95 29.23
N ARG A 371 16.42 -19.78 28.71
CA ARG A 371 15.64 -18.53 28.79
C ARG A 371 14.51 -18.43 27.76
N LEU A 372 14.59 -19.20 26.67
CA LEU A 372 13.56 -19.26 25.64
C LEU A 372 12.38 -20.19 26.02
N HIS A 373 12.51 -21.00 27.09
CA HIS A 373 11.43 -21.89 27.55
C HIS A 373 10.57 -21.32 28.67
N GLU A 374 10.89 -20.14 29.20
CA GLU A 374 10.11 -19.48 30.25
C GLU A 374 9.77 -18.04 29.85
N SER A 375 8.84 -17.87 28.92
CA SER A 375 7.93 -16.71 28.94
C SER A 375 6.68 -17.00 28.12
N PRO A 376 5.46 -16.81 28.69
CA PRO A 376 4.22 -17.14 28.02
C PRO A 376 3.93 -16.16 26.89
N MET A 377 3.43 -16.71 25.78
CA MET A 377 2.67 -15.98 24.77
C MET A 377 1.64 -15.05 25.44
N PHE A 378 1.66 -13.78 25.08
CA PHE A 378 0.49 -12.93 25.19
C PHE A 378 -0.02 -12.63 23.78
N CYS A 379 -1.30 -12.95 23.60
CA CYS A 379 -2.15 -12.66 22.47
C CYS A 379 -2.31 -11.16 22.21
#